data_AF-A0A349FFY4-F1
#
_entry.id   AF-A0A349FFY4-F1
#
_cell.length_a   1.000
_cell.length_b   1.000
_cell.length_c   1.000
_cell.angle_alpha   90.00
_cell.angle_beta   90.00
_cell.angle_gamma   90.00
#
_symmetry.space_group_name_H-M   'P 1'
#
loop_
_entity.id
_entity.type
_entity.pdbx_description
1 polymer ?
#
loop_
_entity_poly.entity_id
_entity_poly.type
_entity_poly.pdbx_seq_one_letter_code
_entity_poly.pdbx_strand_id
1 'polypeptide(L)' 'MIERGKYQSLTMINWNGFFARTFDIDGLVTTLSGGNGAGKSTTMAAFITALIPDQTLLHFRNTTEAGSSQSSR' A
#
# COMPACT_ATOMS: atom_id res chain seq x y z
N MET A 1 9.55 -30.40 -5.89
CA MET A 1 8.58 -29.34 -5.55
C MET A 1 9.27 -28.02 -5.78
N ILE A 2 8.71 -27.10 -6.56
CA ILE A 2 9.34 -25.79 -6.83
C ILE A 2 8.87 -24.80 -5.77
N GLU A 3 9.81 -24.12 -5.13
CA GLU A 3 9.53 -23.04 -4.18
C GLU A 3 9.21 -21.75 -4.94
N ARG A 4 8.08 -21.11 -4.61
CA ARG A 4 7.69 -19.83 -5.21
C ARG A 4 8.25 -18.70 -4.37
N GLY A 5 8.88 -17.72 -5.02
CA GLY A 5 9.33 -16.50 -4.37
C GLY A 5 8.17 -15.76 -3.69
N LYS A 6 8.45 -15.17 -2.54
CA LYS A 6 7.51 -14.39 -1.72
C LYS A 6 8.16 -13.06 -1.34
N TYR A 7 7.34 -12.01 -1.22
CA TYR A 7 7.79 -10.78 -0.57
C TYR A 7 7.99 -11.06 0.91
N GLN A 8 9.12 -10.61 1.47
CA GLN A 8 9.46 -10.83 2.88
C GLN A 8 9.04 -9.65 3.75
N SER A 9 9.30 -8.42 3.28
CA SER A 9 8.97 -7.22 4.03
C SER A 9 8.89 -5.98 3.11
N LEU A 10 8.30 -4.92 3.64
CA LEU A 10 8.33 -3.57 3.10
C LEU A 10 8.96 -2.63 4.12
N THR A 11 10.07 -2.00 3.75
CA THR A 11 10.73 -0.97 4.57
C THR A 11 10.43 0.42 4.01
N MET A 12 9.80 1.25 4.83
CA MET A 12 9.49 2.65 4.55
C MET A 12 10.46 3.55 5.30
N ILE A 13 11.11 4.47 4.59
CA ILE A 13 12.03 5.46 5.17
C ILE A 13 11.57 6.86 4.77
N ASN A 14 11.43 7.74 5.76
CA ASN A 14 11.04 9.15 5.62
C ASN A 14 9.69 9.36 4.91
N TRP A 15 8.73 8.48 5.15
CA TRP A 15 7.34 8.68 4.73
C TRP A 15 6.56 9.46 5.78
N ASN A 16 5.50 10.16 5.38
CA ASN A 16 4.65 10.86 6.34
C ASN A 16 4.07 9.88 7.38
N GLY A 17 4.35 10.12 8.66
CA GLY A 17 3.99 9.22 9.77
C GLY A 17 4.93 8.02 9.97
N PHE A 18 5.95 7.84 9.13
CA PHE A 18 6.92 6.74 9.21
C PHE A 18 8.35 7.22 8.92
N PHE A 19 9.10 7.57 9.97
CA PHE A 19 10.52 7.93 9.82
C PHE A 19 11.37 6.76 9.33
N ALA A 20 11.24 5.60 9.97
CA ALA A 20 11.79 4.32 9.51
C ALA A 20 10.93 3.20 10.07
N ARG A 21 10.26 2.42 9.20
CA ARG A 21 9.44 1.29 9.63
C ARG A 21 9.49 0.16 8.62
N THR A 22 9.71 -1.04 9.13
CA THR A 22 9.62 -2.29 8.38
C THR A 22 8.32 -3.00 8.73
N PHE A 23 7.61 -3.48 7.72
CA PHE A 23 6.45 -4.36 7.85
C PHE A 23 6.81 -5.71 7.25
N ASP A 24 6.83 -6.76 8.07
CA ASP A 24 7.00 -8.13 7.58
C ASP A 24 5.72 -8.59 6.87
N ILE A 25 5.90 -9.40 5.82
CA ILE A 25 4.82 -9.92 4.99
C ILE A 25 4.69 -11.42 5.25
N ASP A 26 3.53 -11.80 5.73
CA ASP A 26 3.16 -13.20 5.93
C ASP A 26 3.09 -13.97 4.59
N GLY A 27 3.40 -15.26 4.62
CA GLY A 27 3.41 -16.13 3.44
C GLY A 27 2.03 -16.33 2.80
N LEU A 28 0.95 -16.01 3.53
CA LEU A 28 -0.45 -16.09 3.10
C LEU A 28 -1.13 -14.73 3.12
N VAL A 29 -1.35 -14.12 4.29
CA VAL A 29 -2.19 -12.92 4.46
C VAL A 29 -1.60 -11.98 5.51
N THR A 30 -1.35 -10.73 5.11
CA THR A 30 -0.98 -9.64 6.02
C THR A 30 -2.11 -8.63 6.10
N THR A 31 -2.59 -8.33 7.29
CA THR A 31 -3.66 -7.33 7.53
C THR A 31 -3.07 -6.08 8.18
N LEU A 32 -3.33 -4.90 7.59
CA LEU A 32 -3.05 -3.62 8.23
C LEU A 32 -4.25 -3.19 9.07
N SER A 33 -4.10 -3.14 10.40
CA SER A 33 -5.14 -2.72 11.33
C SER A 33 -4.82 -1.36 11.98
N GLY A 34 -5.85 -0.69 12.49
CA GLY A 34 -5.72 0.63 13.14
C GLY A 34 -6.84 1.60 12.73
N GLY A 35 -6.91 2.74 13.42
CA GLY A 35 -7.92 3.78 13.18
C GLY A 35 -7.80 4.49 11.83
N ASN A 36 -8.74 5.38 11.54
CA ASN A 36 -8.67 6.27 10.37
C ASN A 36 -7.46 7.20 10.51
N GLY A 37 -6.72 7.41 9.41
CA GLY A 37 -5.49 8.21 9.43
C GLY A 37 -4.25 7.51 9.98
N ALA A 38 -4.34 6.25 10.44
CA ALA A 38 -3.19 5.51 11.01
C ALA A 38 -2.08 5.14 9.98
N GLY A 39 -2.21 5.54 8.72
CA GLY A 39 -1.21 5.28 7.67
C GLY A 39 -1.39 3.98 6.89
N LYS A 40 -2.50 3.24 7.08
CA LYS A 40 -2.76 1.96 6.37
C LYS A 40 -2.70 2.10 4.84
N SER A 41 -3.45 3.04 4.28
CA SER A 41 -3.44 3.29 2.83
C SER A 41 -2.09 3.84 2.36
N THR A 42 -1.39 4.59 3.20
CA THR A 42 -0.03 5.10 2.91
C THR A 42 0.98 3.96 2.79
N THR A 43 0.89 2.94 3.66
CA THR A 43 1.73 1.72 3.56
C THR A 43 1.47 0.98 2.25
N MET A 44 0.19 0.85 1.85
CA MET A 44 -0.15 0.26 0.54
C MET A 44 0.34 1.11 -0.64
N ALA A 45 0.22 2.44 -0.55
CA ALA A 45 0.72 3.34 -1.57
C ALA A 45 2.24 3.22 -1.74
N ALA A 46 3.00 3.14 -0.64
CA ALA A 46 4.44 2.94 -0.67
C ALA A 46 4.84 1.62 -1.34
N PHE A 47 4.11 0.53 -1.06
CA PHE A 47 4.33 -0.75 -1.72
C PHE A 47 4.14 -0.66 -3.24
N ILE A 48 3.04 -0.02 -3.67
CA ILE A 48 2.73 0.15 -5.11
C ILE A 48 3.75 1.07 -5.79
N THR A 49 4.17 2.16 -5.14
CA THR A 49 5.21 3.05 -5.66
C THR A 49 6.54 2.34 -5.85
N ALA A 50 6.93 1.43 -4.96
CA ALA A 50 8.14 0.63 -5.13
C ALA A 50 8.01 -0.39 -6.28
N LEU A 51 6.81 -0.94 -6.50
CA LEU A 51 6.54 -1.88 -7.59
C LEU A 51 6.48 -1.19 -8.96
N ILE A 52 5.91 0.00 -9.02
CA ILE A 52 5.67 0.78 -10.25
C ILE A 52 6.13 2.22 -9.99
N PRO A 53 7.43 2.51 -10.12
CA PRO A 53 7.99 3.84 -9.84
C PRO A 53 7.78 4.81 -11.01
N ASP A 54 6.53 4.96 -11.47
CA ASP A 54 6.16 5.81 -12.61
C ASP A 54 5.08 6.82 -12.21
N GLN A 55 5.45 8.10 -12.14
CA GLN A 55 4.55 9.18 -11.75
C GLN A 55 3.39 9.41 -12.74
N THR A 56 3.49 8.93 -13.98
CA THR A 56 2.41 9.03 -14.96
C THR A 56 1.27 8.04 -14.69
N LEU A 57 1.54 7.00 -13.90
CA LEU A 57 0.59 5.95 -13.54
C LEU A 57 0.09 6.07 -12.10
N LEU A 58 0.90 6.66 -11.21
CA LEU A 58 0.59 6.74 -9.78
C LEU A 58 -0.44 7.85 -9.47
N HIS A 59 -1.71 7.46 -9.36
CA HIS A 59 -2.81 8.32 -8.94
C HIS A 59 -3.67 7.66 -7.84
N PHE A 60 -3.36 7.96 -6.58
CA PHE A 60 -4.09 7.43 -5.42
C PHE A 60 -5.30 8.32 -5.08
N ARG A 61 -6.50 7.93 -5.51
CA ARG A 61 -7.76 8.62 -5.16
C ARG A 61 -8.27 8.18 -3.79
N ASN A 62 -9.00 9.06 -3.11
CA ASN A 62 -9.69 8.67 -1.88
C ASN A 62 -10.75 7.59 -2.19
N THR A 63 -10.95 6.66 -1.25
CA THR A 63 -11.89 5.54 -1.44
C THR A 63 -13.33 6.01 -1.66
N THR A 64 -13.71 7.15 -1.09
CA THR A 64 -15.01 7.80 -1.30
C THR A 64 -15.18 8.36 -2.72
N GLU A 65 -14.10 8.80 -3.36
CA GLU A 65 -14.11 9.37 -4.71
C GLU A 65 -14.12 8.28 -5.80
N ALA A 66 -13.58 7.10 -5.48
CA ALA A 66 -13.56 5.95 -6.38
C ALA A 66 -14.97 5.35 -6.61
N GLY A 67 -15.87 5.47 -5.63
CA GLY A 67 -17.25 5.00 -5.74
C GLY A 67 -18.20 6.00 -6.44
N SER A 68 -17.88 7.29 -6.44
CA SER A 68 -18.75 8.32 -7.02
C SER A 68 -18.72 8.40 -8.55
N SER A 69 -17.74 7.79 -9.21
CA SER A 69 -17.64 7.82 -10.69
C SER A 69 -18.56 6.82 -11.42
N GLN A 70 -19.35 6.02 -10.70
CA GLN A 70 -20.33 5.07 -11.29
C GLN A 70 -21.80 5.46 -11.05
N SER A 71 -22.10 6.62 -10.47
CA SER A 71 -23.49 7.09 -10.26
C SER A 71 -23.81 8.33 -11.10
N SER A 72 -23.72 8.21 -12.42
CA SER A 72 -24.46 9.06 -13.38
C SER A 72 -24.30 8.54 -14.81
N ARG A 73 -25.14 7.59 -15.20
CA ARG A 73 -25.80 7.40 -16.51
C ARG A 73 -26.26 5.96 -16.67
#